data_AF-A0A1E7WBX8-F1
#
_entry.id   AF-A0A1E7WBX8-F1
#
_cell.length_a   1.000
_cell.length_b   1.000
_cell.length_c   1.000
_cell.angle_alpha   90.00
_cell.angle_beta   90.00
_cell.angle_gamma   90.00
#
_symmetry.space_group_name_H-M   'P 1'
#
loop_
_entity.id
_entity.type
_entity.pdbx_description
1 polymer ?
#
loop_
_entity_poly.entity_id
_entity_poly.type
_entity_poly.pdbx_seq_one_letter_code
_entity_poly.pdbx_strand_id
1 'polypeptide(L)'
;MKRPSCPFKEPPFHFENSLLMKFMKRILIGISMLLTNVVASAEPYASTEWWSYLAAYEAGPGSIRLDMKLRKIAPVEGFPHLVVTGVTYTSTQKNGLPEAGDLDRLNEISSAVVAAIAAKTPSIYAGTFTHDFEQLNYVYVRNVEGIAEVVKNVYSQRCPGCKTYTNLKNDASWSAYREFLFPNEATLKHYGLQLN
;
A
#
# COMPACT_ATOMS: atom_id res chain seq x y z
N MET A 1 -24.07 -36.78 2.15
CA MET A 1 -24.40 -36.81 0.71
C MET A 1 -25.66 -35.97 0.50
N LYS A 2 -25.57 -35.00 -0.42
CA LYS A 2 -26.63 -34.23 -1.11
C LYS A 2 -27.76 -33.56 -0.31
N ARG A 3 -27.70 -32.22 -0.28
CA ARG A 3 -28.86 -31.32 -0.10
C ARG A 3 -29.79 -31.43 -1.32
N PRO A 4 -31.12 -31.32 -1.15
CA PRO A 4 -32.06 -31.35 -2.26
C PRO A 4 -32.13 -29.98 -2.95
N SER A 5 -32.04 -30.01 -4.27
CA SER A 5 -32.47 -28.97 -5.20
C SER A 5 -33.98 -29.03 -5.38
N CYS A 6 -34.65 -27.88 -5.41
CA CYS A 6 -35.97 -27.77 -6.02
C CYS A 6 -36.00 -26.58 -7.01
N PRO A 7 -36.62 -26.79 -8.19
CA PRO A 7 -36.64 -25.85 -9.30
C PRO A 7 -37.86 -24.93 -9.21
N PHE A 8 -37.72 -23.68 -9.67
CA PHE A 8 -38.89 -22.84 -9.92
C PHE A 8 -39.11 -22.67 -11.42
N LYS A 9 -40.40 -22.66 -11.77
CA LYS A 9 -41.02 -23.05 -13.02
C LYS A 9 -41.64 -21.80 -13.63
N GLU A 10 -41.34 -21.50 -14.89
CA GLU A 10 -42.05 -20.48 -15.66
C GLU A 10 -43.50 -20.94 -15.94
N PRO A 11 -44.49 -20.04 -15.93
CA PRO A 11 -45.76 -20.27 -16.59
C PRO A 11 -45.85 -19.53 -17.95
N PRO A 12 -46.51 -20.14 -18.95
CA PRO A 12 -46.78 -19.53 -20.25
C PRO A 12 -48.11 -18.77 -20.21
N PHE A 13 -48.37 -17.84 -21.13
CA PHE A 13 -49.66 -17.75 -21.83
C PHE A 13 -49.58 -16.78 -23.03
N HIS A 14 -50.18 -17.24 -24.14
CA HIS A 14 -50.27 -16.63 -25.47
C HIS A 14 -51.60 -15.87 -25.67
N PHE A 15 -51.69 -15.19 -26.83
CA PHE A 15 -52.85 -14.63 -27.55
C PHE A 15 -53.19 -13.16 -27.20
N GLU A 16 -53.33 -12.19 -28.12
CA GLU A 16 -53.96 -12.19 -29.45
C GLU A 16 -53.29 -11.27 -30.50
N ASN A 17 -53.51 -11.62 -31.76
CA ASN A 17 -53.27 -10.84 -32.98
C ASN A 17 -54.40 -9.81 -33.23
N SER A 18 -54.08 -8.65 -33.82
CA SER A 18 -54.85 -7.96 -34.89
C SER A 18 -54.34 -6.51 -35.01
N LEU A 19 -53.48 -6.21 -35.98
CA LEU A 19 -53.83 -5.70 -37.32
C LEU A 19 -53.70 -4.18 -37.40
N LEU A 20 -52.58 -3.69 -37.95
CA LEU A 20 -52.49 -2.52 -38.85
C LEU A 20 -51.01 -2.19 -39.09
N MET A 21 -50.37 -2.91 -40.03
CA MET A 21 -49.05 -2.56 -40.53
C MET A 21 -49.15 -2.39 -42.05
N LYS A 22 -49.19 -1.13 -42.48
CA LYS A 22 -49.03 -0.74 -43.89
C LYS A 22 -47.56 -0.38 -44.12
N PHE A 23 -46.92 -1.14 -45.01
CA PHE A 23 -45.98 -0.67 -46.03
C PHE A 23 -44.72 0.10 -45.56
N MET A 24 -43.53 -0.52 -45.65
CA MET A 24 -42.54 -0.24 -46.71
C MET A 24 -41.14 -0.85 -46.44
N LYS A 25 -40.70 -1.65 -47.41
CA LYS A 25 -39.34 -1.77 -47.98
C LYS A 25 -38.12 -1.82 -47.05
N ARG A 26 -37.60 -3.06 -46.91
CA ARG A 26 -36.21 -3.49 -47.18
C ARG A 26 -35.09 -2.44 -47.04
N ILE A 27 -34.28 -2.54 -45.99
CA ILE A 27 -32.82 -2.32 -46.04
C ILE A 27 -32.14 -3.33 -45.10
N LEU A 28 -31.45 -4.31 -45.68
CA LEU A 28 -30.47 -5.16 -45.00
C LEU A 28 -29.15 -4.38 -45.00
N ILE A 29 -28.70 -3.87 -43.85
CA ILE A 29 -27.32 -3.42 -43.65
C ILE A 29 -26.87 -4.01 -42.31
N GLY A 30 -26.08 -5.07 -42.39
CA GLY A 30 -25.30 -5.57 -41.28
C GLY A 30 -24.11 -4.64 -41.05
N ILE A 31 -24.02 -4.08 -39.85
CA ILE A 31 -22.77 -3.55 -39.30
C ILE A 31 -22.72 -4.08 -37.86
N SER A 32 -21.91 -5.13 -37.69
CA SER A 32 -21.41 -5.58 -36.40
C SER A 32 -20.64 -4.43 -35.77
N MET A 33 -21.27 -3.70 -34.85
CA MET A 33 -20.60 -2.67 -34.07
C MET A 33 -19.82 -3.40 -32.97
N LEU A 34 -18.52 -3.55 -33.19
CA LEU A 34 -17.57 -4.05 -32.20
C LEU A 34 -17.78 -3.28 -30.89
N LEU A 35 -18.23 -3.99 -29.86
CA LEU A 35 -17.97 -3.63 -28.47
C LEU A 35 -16.46 -3.70 -28.26
N THR A 36 -15.74 -2.61 -28.53
CA THR A 36 -14.42 -2.41 -27.95
C THR A 36 -14.64 -2.21 -26.46
N ASN A 37 -14.58 -3.31 -25.71
CA ASN A 37 -14.28 -3.26 -24.29
C ASN A 37 -12.92 -2.54 -24.19
N VAL A 38 -12.95 -1.25 -23.88
CA VAL A 38 -11.79 -0.62 -23.25
C VAL A 38 -11.69 -1.32 -21.90
N VAL A 39 -10.94 -2.41 -21.86
CA VAL A 39 -10.35 -2.87 -20.61
C VAL A 39 -9.47 -1.69 -20.21
N ALA A 40 -9.95 -0.89 -19.26
CA ALA A 40 -9.09 -0.01 -18.51
C ALA A 40 -8.03 -0.95 -17.91
N SER A 41 -6.86 -1.00 -18.54
CA SER A 41 -5.70 -1.63 -17.95
C SER A 41 -5.54 -0.94 -16.61
N ALA A 42 -5.84 -1.64 -15.52
CA ALA A 42 -5.29 -1.28 -14.25
C ALA A 42 -3.78 -1.28 -14.50
N GLU A 43 -3.18 -0.08 -14.54
CA GLU A 43 -1.73 0.08 -14.50
C GLU A 43 -1.24 -0.92 -13.44
N PRO A 44 -0.34 -1.86 -13.78
CA PRO A 44 0.15 -2.78 -12.80
C PRO A 44 0.74 -1.89 -11.72
N TYR A 45 0.24 -2.00 -10.48
CA TYR A 45 1.00 -1.52 -9.32
C TYR A 45 2.42 -1.99 -9.58
N ALA A 46 3.33 -1.04 -9.86
CA ALA A 46 4.70 -1.36 -10.16
C ALA A 46 5.15 -2.30 -9.02
N SER A 47 5.45 -3.56 -9.35
CA SER A 47 5.62 -4.58 -8.32
C SER A 47 6.69 -4.09 -7.34
N THR A 48 6.41 -4.00 -6.04
CA THR A 48 7.38 -3.48 -5.06
C THR A 48 8.58 -4.43 -4.93
N GLU A 49 9.78 -3.92 -4.67
CA GLU A 49 10.97 -4.74 -4.39
C GLU A 49 11.43 -4.54 -2.95
N TRP A 50 10.79 -5.26 -2.02
CA TRP A 50 11.11 -5.15 -0.62
C TRP A 50 12.44 -5.84 -0.30
N TRP A 51 13.38 -5.08 0.28
CA TRP A 51 14.64 -5.59 0.78
C TRP A 51 14.87 -5.12 2.21
N SER A 52 15.68 -5.86 2.99
CA SER A 52 15.99 -5.49 4.38
C SER A 52 17.49 -5.64 4.66
N TYR A 53 18.01 -4.77 5.52
CA TYR A 53 19.40 -4.80 5.97
C TYR A 53 19.58 -4.30 7.39
N LEU A 54 20.73 -4.67 7.98
CA LEU A 54 21.17 -4.19 9.28
C LEU A 54 22.28 -3.15 9.10
N ALA A 55 22.26 -2.13 9.94
CA ALA A 55 23.32 -1.15 10.07
C ALA A 55 23.61 -0.87 11.56
N ALA A 56 24.81 -0.40 11.84
CA ALA A 56 25.21 0.02 13.19
C ALA A 56 24.87 1.49 13.41
N TYR A 57 24.32 1.80 14.57
CA TYR A 57 24.02 3.15 15.06
C TYR A 57 24.55 3.30 16.50
N GLU A 58 24.57 4.52 17.01
CA GLU A 58 25.10 4.82 18.36
C GLU A 58 24.45 3.98 19.47
N ALA A 59 23.12 3.77 19.43
CA ALA A 59 22.40 2.97 20.42
C ALA A 59 22.33 1.46 20.09
N GLY A 60 23.15 0.98 19.15
CA GLY A 60 23.21 -0.43 18.75
C GLY A 60 22.71 -0.67 17.31
N PRO A 61 22.38 -1.93 16.95
CA PRO A 61 21.94 -2.24 15.60
C PRO A 61 20.59 -1.60 15.28
N GLY A 62 20.41 -1.27 14.01
CA GLY A 62 19.12 -0.90 13.44
C GLY A 62 18.84 -1.76 12.22
N SER A 63 17.55 -2.01 11.98
CA SER A 63 17.05 -2.73 10.81
C SER A 63 16.26 -1.78 9.92
N ILE A 64 16.56 -1.80 8.62
CA ILE A 64 15.80 -1.06 7.62
C ILE A 64 15.17 -2.08 6.67
N ARG A 65 13.89 -1.87 6.35
CA ARG A 65 13.19 -2.54 5.26
C ARG A 65 12.64 -1.49 4.31
N LEU A 66 12.93 -1.58 3.02
CA LEU A 66 12.56 -0.54 2.05
C LEU A 66 12.16 -1.13 0.70
N ASP A 67 11.44 -0.34 -0.10
CA ASP A 67 11.22 -0.64 -1.51
C ASP A 67 12.42 -0.13 -2.34
N MET A 68 13.19 -1.06 -2.90
CA MET A 68 14.39 -0.78 -3.70
C MET A 68 14.06 -0.15 -5.05
N LYS A 69 12.85 -0.34 -5.58
CA LYS A 69 12.48 0.23 -6.88
C LYS A 69 12.31 1.74 -6.83
N LEU A 70 11.99 2.29 -5.67
CA LEU A 70 11.88 3.74 -5.49
C LEU A 70 13.19 4.46 -5.81
N ARG A 71 14.35 3.81 -5.73
CA ARG A 71 15.66 4.37 -6.12
C ARG A 71 15.66 4.99 -7.52
N LYS A 72 14.97 4.36 -8.47
CA LYS A 72 14.99 4.79 -9.88
C LYS A 72 14.05 5.95 -10.17
N ILE A 73 13.07 6.19 -9.28
CA ILE A 73 11.98 7.14 -9.53
C ILE A 73 11.85 8.21 -8.44
N ALA A 74 12.56 8.09 -7.32
CA ALA A 74 12.58 9.09 -6.26
C ALA A 74 13.50 10.27 -6.62
N PRO A 75 13.07 11.51 -6.38
CA PRO A 75 11.76 11.92 -5.83
C PRO A 75 10.62 11.76 -6.84
N VAL A 76 9.45 11.33 -6.36
CA VAL A 76 8.24 11.21 -7.20
C VAL A 76 7.48 12.53 -7.18
N GLU A 77 7.25 13.11 -8.36
CA GLU A 77 6.51 14.37 -8.50
C GLU A 77 5.11 14.26 -7.88
N GLY A 78 4.71 15.31 -7.17
CA GLY A 78 3.40 15.37 -6.50
C GLY A 78 3.33 14.70 -5.13
N PHE A 79 4.42 14.09 -4.63
CA PHE A 79 4.52 13.53 -3.28
C PHE A 79 5.59 14.26 -2.45
N PRO A 80 5.41 15.56 -2.13
CA PRO A 80 6.44 16.36 -1.48
C PRO A 80 6.47 16.19 0.04
N HIS A 81 5.48 15.54 0.64
CA HIS A 81 5.37 15.45 2.09
C HIS A 81 5.73 14.05 2.57
N LEU A 82 6.42 13.99 3.71
CA LEU A 82 6.80 12.76 4.38
C LEU A 82 6.09 12.66 5.73
N VAL A 83 5.49 11.50 5.96
CA VAL A 83 4.97 11.04 7.24
C VAL A 83 5.99 10.07 7.82
N VAL A 84 6.57 10.40 8.97
CA VAL A 84 7.34 9.45 9.78
C VAL A 84 6.55 9.12 11.02
N THR A 85 6.18 7.86 11.19
CA THR A 85 5.29 7.47 12.28
C THR A 85 5.47 6.05 12.76
N GLY A 86 5.36 5.82 14.06
CA GLY A 86 5.63 4.51 14.62
C GLY A 86 5.23 4.38 16.07
N VAL A 87 5.63 3.24 16.63
CA VAL A 87 5.42 2.89 18.04
C VAL A 87 6.70 2.38 18.66
N THR A 88 6.82 2.62 19.96
CA THR A 88 7.78 1.90 20.80
C THR A 88 7.26 0.51 21.15
N TYR A 89 8.16 -0.43 21.41
CA TYR A 89 7.85 -1.76 21.91
C TYR A 89 8.79 -2.16 23.07
N THR A 90 8.47 -3.25 23.73
CA THR A 90 9.36 -3.89 24.71
C THR A 90 9.95 -5.14 24.08
N SER A 91 11.20 -5.45 24.39
CA SER A 91 11.86 -6.69 23.94
C SER A 91 12.74 -7.18 25.08
N THR A 92 12.90 -8.50 25.24
CA THR A 92 13.87 -9.04 26.20
C THR A 92 15.30 -8.94 25.66
N GLN A 93 15.44 -8.70 24.35
CA GLN A 93 16.73 -8.45 23.73
C GLN A 93 17.27 -7.07 24.12
N LYS A 94 18.53 -7.03 24.53
CA LYS A 94 19.21 -5.78 24.92
C LYS A 94 19.71 -4.96 23.74
N ASN A 95 19.61 -5.48 22.51
CA ASN A 95 20.14 -4.84 21.31
C ASN A 95 19.16 -3.87 20.64
N GLY A 96 18.00 -3.62 21.24
CA GLY A 96 17.00 -2.68 20.72
C GLY A 96 16.14 -3.23 19.58
N LEU A 97 16.36 -4.46 19.09
CA LEU A 97 15.55 -5.08 18.02
C LEU A 97 14.41 -5.94 18.60
N PRO A 98 13.30 -6.12 17.85
CA PRO A 98 12.16 -6.90 18.33
C PRO A 98 12.45 -8.40 18.25
N GLU A 99 11.81 -9.17 19.12
CA GLU A 99 11.70 -10.63 18.96
C GLU A 99 10.73 -10.96 17.82
N ALA A 100 10.77 -12.19 17.30
CA ALA A 100 9.95 -12.57 16.14
C ALA A 100 8.45 -12.31 16.35
N GLY A 101 7.91 -12.67 17.52
CA GLY A 101 6.49 -12.43 17.84
C GLY A 101 6.13 -10.94 17.93
N ASP A 102 7.03 -10.11 18.45
CA ASP A 102 6.84 -8.66 18.46
C ASP A 102 6.98 -8.06 17.06
N LEU A 103 7.88 -8.58 16.23
CA LEU A 103 8.06 -8.13 14.85
C LEU A 103 6.79 -8.34 14.03
N ASP A 104 6.11 -9.49 14.16
CA ASP A 104 4.84 -9.76 13.47
C ASP A 104 3.76 -8.76 13.88
N ARG A 105 3.59 -8.55 15.19
CA ARG A 105 2.66 -7.56 15.74
C ARG A 105 2.96 -6.15 15.23
N LEU A 106 4.23 -5.76 15.21
CA LEU A 106 4.67 -4.45 14.70
C LEU A 106 4.38 -4.30 13.20
N ASN A 107 4.61 -5.35 12.40
CA ASN A 107 4.31 -5.37 10.97
C ASN A 107 2.80 -5.26 10.70
N GLU A 108 1.94 -5.86 11.53
CA GLU A 108 0.48 -5.71 11.43
C GLU A 108 0.05 -4.27 11.73
N ILE A 109 0.62 -3.65 12.76
CA ILE A 109 0.37 -2.25 13.12
C ILE A 109 0.84 -1.32 11.99
N SER A 110 2.06 -1.53 11.49
CA SER A 110 2.64 -0.82 10.34
C SER A 110 1.71 -0.88 9.13
N SER A 111 1.26 -2.09 8.77
CA SER A 111 0.35 -2.31 7.63
C SER A 111 -0.99 -1.59 7.81
N ALA A 112 -1.56 -1.62 9.01
CA ALA A 112 -2.81 -0.92 9.31
C ALA A 112 -2.68 0.61 9.20
N VAL A 113 -1.58 1.17 9.68
CA VAL A 113 -1.31 2.62 9.58
C VAL A 113 -1.10 3.05 8.14
N VAL A 114 -0.27 2.32 7.39
CA VAL A 114 -0.01 2.60 5.97
C VAL A 114 -1.31 2.53 5.15
N ALA A 115 -2.14 1.52 5.40
CA ALA A 115 -3.45 1.39 4.73
C ALA A 115 -4.39 2.55 5.06
N ALA A 116 -4.42 3.01 6.32
CA ALA A 116 -5.24 4.14 6.72
C ALA A 116 -4.79 5.47 6.10
N ILE A 117 -3.47 5.68 5.99
CA ILE A 117 -2.91 6.84 5.27
C ILE A 117 -3.30 6.77 3.79
N ALA A 118 -3.13 5.61 3.14
CA ALA A 118 -3.46 5.41 1.73
C ALA A 118 -4.96 5.63 1.42
N ALA A 119 -5.83 5.32 2.38
CA ALA A 119 -7.27 5.60 2.27
C ALA A 119 -7.60 7.10 2.39
N LYS A 120 -6.74 7.90 3.03
CA LYS A 120 -6.94 9.34 3.25
C LYS A 120 -6.41 10.18 2.09
N THR A 121 -5.26 9.80 1.52
CA THR A 121 -4.58 10.54 0.44
C THR A 121 -3.75 9.57 -0.39
N PRO A 122 -3.51 9.84 -1.70
CA PRO A 122 -2.51 9.08 -2.43
C PRO A 122 -1.17 9.13 -1.68
N SER A 123 -0.57 7.96 -1.51
CA SER A 123 0.62 7.75 -0.71
C SER A 123 1.56 6.71 -1.31
N ILE A 124 2.86 6.82 -1.01
CA ILE A 124 3.90 5.85 -1.36
C ILE A 124 4.59 5.40 -0.08
N TYR A 125 4.54 4.10 0.20
CA TYR A 125 5.21 3.53 1.35
C TYR A 125 6.67 3.22 1.01
N ALA A 126 7.60 3.94 1.64
CA ALA A 126 9.01 3.86 1.31
C ALA A 126 9.77 2.81 2.13
N GLY A 127 9.36 2.58 3.38
CA GLY A 127 9.99 1.58 4.24
C GLY A 127 9.75 1.74 5.74
N THR A 128 10.36 0.85 6.50
CA THR A 128 10.46 0.90 7.96
C THR A 128 11.90 1.04 8.42
N PHE A 129 12.09 1.76 9.52
CA PHE A 129 13.30 1.76 10.33
C PHE A 129 12.98 1.24 11.72
N THR A 130 13.73 0.26 12.21
CA THR A 130 13.58 -0.32 13.54
C THR A 130 14.89 -0.18 14.30
N HIS A 131 14.88 0.55 15.40
CA HIS A 131 16.06 0.82 16.21
C HIS A 131 15.64 1.28 17.61
N ASP A 132 16.46 0.93 18.62
CA ASP A 132 16.28 1.38 20.01
C ASP A 132 14.83 1.26 20.52
N PHE A 133 14.26 0.05 20.38
CA PHE A 133 12.90 -0.27 20.84
C PHE A 133 11.78 0.55 20.17
N GLU A 134 12.04 1.11 18.98
CA GLU A 134 11.07 1.83 18.16
C GLU A 134 11.04 1.27 16.73
N GLN A 135 9.83 1.18 16.15
CA GLN A 135 9.65 0.93 14.71
C GLN A 135 8.89 2.08 14.06
N LEU A 136 9.54 2.74 13.11
CA LEU A 136 9.03 3.88 12.36
C LEU A 136 8.74 3.50 10.90
N ASN A 137 7.62 3.98 10.38
CA ASN A 137 7.20 3.90 8.99
C ASN A 137 7.50 5.23 8.29
N TYR A 138 7.95 5.14 7.04
CA TYR A 138 8.23 6.28 6.17
C TYR A 138 7.27 6.24 4.98
N VAL A 139 6.33 7.18 4.94
CA VAL A 139 5.26 7.23 3.92
C VAL A 139 5.25 8.62 3.28
N TYR A 140 5.48 8.69 1.97
CA TYR A 140 5.35 9.92 1.21
C TYR A 140 3.90 10.14 0.78
N VAL A 141 3.40 11.37 0.86
CA VAL A 141 1.99 11.71 0.60
C VAL A 141 1.86 13.01 -0.20
N ARG A 142 0.75 13.15 -0.91
CA ARG A 142 0.43 14.38 -1.66
C ARG A 142 -0.05 15.52 -0.78
N ASN A 143 -0.76 15.23 0.31
CA ASN A 143 -1.29 16.19 1.27
C ASN A 143 -1.22 15.59 2.69
N VAL A 144 -0.96 16.43 3.70
CA VAL A 144 -0.86 16.04 5.11
C VAL A 144 -2.13 16.29 5.92
N GLU A 145 -3.14 16.93 5.34
CA GLU A 145 -4.37 17.33 6.01
C GLU A 145 -5.10 16.12 6.63
N GLY A 146 -5.31 16.17 7.94
CA GLY A 146 -5.98 15.13 8.71
C GLY A 146 -5.18 13.83 8.91
N ILE A 147 -3.95 13.71 8.39
CA ILE A 147 -3.14 12.48 8.58
C ILE A 147 -2.86 12.21 10.04
N ALA A 148 -2.49 13.22 10.83
CA ALA A 148 -2.15 13.05 12.23
C ALA A 148 -3.30 12.41 13.03
N GLU A 149 -4.54 12.78 12.74
CA GLU A 149 -5.73 12.21 13.38
C GLU A 149 -5.97 10.75 12.94
N VAL A 150 -5.86 10.47 11.63
CA VAL A 150 -5.99 9.12 11.08
C VAL A 150 -4.99 8.16 11.73
N VAL A 151 -3.71 8.56 11.77
CA VAL A 151 -2.63 7.77 12.36
C VAL A 151 -2.86 7.55 13.87
N LYS A 152 -3.20 8.60 14.61
CA LYS A 152 -3.52 8.51 16.04
C LYS A 152 -4.66 7.53 16.31
N ASN A 153 -5.72 7.56 15.51
CA ASN A 153 -6.86 6.66 15.67
C ASN A 153 -6.45 5.20 15.47
N VAL A 154 -5.65 4.89 14.44
CA VAL A 154 -5.14 3.51 14.23
C VAL A 154 -4.33 3.04 15.44
N TYR A 155 -3.38 3.84 15.93
CA TYR A 155 -2.59 3.43 17.09
C TYR A 155 -3.42 3.22 18.36
N SER A 156 -4.42 4.08 18.61
CA SER A 156 -5.30 3.93 19.76
C SER A 156 -6.07 2.60 19.76
N GLN A 157 -6.38 2.07 18.58
CA GLN A 157 -7.11 0.82 18.41
C GLN A 157 -6.18 -0.40 18.39
N ARG A 158 -5.00 -0.28 17.76
CA ARG A 158 -4.10 -1.42 17.47
C ARG A 158 -2.99 -1.60 18.50
N CYS A 159 -2.66 -0.56 19.26
CA CYS A 159 -1.55 -0.56 20.22
C CYS A 159 -1.91 0.27 21.48
N PRO A 160 -3.00 -0.08 22.18
CA PRO A 160 -3.40 0.66 23.38
C PRO A 160 -2.28 0.59 24.43
N GLY A 161 -1.73 1.74 24.81
CA GLY A 161 -0.63 1.86 25.78
C GLY A 161 0.77 2.01 25.16
N CYS A 162 0.92 1.88 23.85
CA CYS A 162 2.20 2.13 23.19
C CYS A 162 2.49 3.64 23.15
N LYS A 163 3.76 4.03 23.33
CA LYS A 163 4.17 5.40 22.97
C LYS A 163 4.20 5.48 21.45
N THR A 164 3.58 6.52 20.92
CA THR A 164 3.45 6.75 19.48
C THR A 164 4.27 7.95 19.06
N TYR A 165 4.90 7.87 17.89
CA TYR A 165 5.56 9.00 17.24
C TYR A 165 4.84 9.33 15.93
N THR A 166 4.66 10.62 15.63
CA THR A 166 4.17 11.08 14.32
C THR A 166 4.81 12.42 14.02
N ASN A 167 5.48 12.51 12.87
CA ASN A 167 6.09 13.72 12.37
C ASN A 167 5.72 13.89 10.89
N LEU A 168 5.22 15.07 10.56
CA LEU A 168 4.81 15.46 9.21
C LEU A 168 5.78 16.53 8.73
N LYS A 169 6.47 16.27 7.62
CA LYS A 169 7.52 17.16 7.12
C LYS A 169 7.39 17.36 5.63
N ASN A 170 7.85 18.51 5.15
CA ASN A 170 8.12 18.71 3.73
C ASN A 170 9.47 18.04 3.42
N ASP A 171 9.47 17.11 2.48
CA ASP A 171 10.65 16.39 2.00
C ASP A 171 10.52 16.16 0.48
N ALA A 172 10.36 17.25 -0.27
CA ALA A 172 10.20 17.20 -1.72
C ALA A 172 11.41 16.60 -2.45
N SER A 173 12.59 16.62 -1.84
CA SER A 173 13.78 15.97 -2.37
C SER A 173 13.87 14.47 -2.02
N TRP A 174 12.95 13.94 -1.21
CA TRP A 174 12.98 12.58 -0.72
C TRP A 174 14.30 12.20 -0.04
N SER A 175 14.90 13.13 0.72
CA SER A 175 16.19 12.90 1.37
C SER A 175 16.10 11.77 2.41
N ALA A 176 14.96 11.65 3.12
CA ALA A 176 14.80 10.55 4.08
C ALA A 176 14.86 9.17 3.40
N TYR A 177 14.30 9.03 2.20
CA TYR A 177 14.47 7.80 1.43
C TYR A 177 15.90 7.68 0.87
N ARG A 178 16.37 8.69 0.13
CA ARG A 178 17.61 8.57 -0.68
C ARG A 178 18.89 8.55 0.14
N GLU A 179 18.92 9.25 1.27
CA GLU A 179 20.13 9.47 2.07
C GLU A 179 20.13 8.66 3.37
N PHE A 180 18.97 8.24 3.86
CA PHE A 180 18.85 7.49 5.11
C PHE A 180 18.35 6.05 4.93
N LEU A 181 17.20 5.83 4.29
CA LEU A 181 16.67 4.48 4.10
C LEU A 181 17.44 3.69 3.04
N PHE A 182 17.82 4.33 1.94
CA PHE A 182 18.53 3.68 0.86
C PHE A 182 19.95 3.36 1.32
N PRO A 183 20.42 2.11 1.16
CA PRO A 183 21.75 1.71 1.62
C PRO A 183 22.84 2.54 0.94
N ASN A 184 23.77 3.06 1.75
CA ASN A 184 24.96 3.70 1.22
C ASN A 184 25.89 2.69 0.55
N GLU A 185 26.94 3.18 -0.12
CA GLU A 185 27.89 2.33 -0.85
C GLU A 185 28.56 1.26 0.03
N ALA A 186 28.91 1.59 1.27
CA ALA A 186 29.54 0.65 2.19
C ALA A 186 28.58 -0.50 2.54
N THR A 187 27.31 -0.20 2.77
CA THR A 187 26.26 -1.21 3.01
C THR A 187 26.03 -2.06 1.76
N LEU A 188 25.89 -1.45 0.58
CA LEU A 188 25.74 -2.20 -0.68
C LEU A 188 26.89 -3.18 -0.91
N LYS A 189 28.12 -2.72 -0.68
CA LYS A 189 29.32 -3.56 -0.79
C LYS A 189 29.33 -4.69 0.24
N HIS A 190 28.96 -4.41 1.49
CA HIS A 190 28.88 -5.42 2.55
C HIS A 190 27.91 -6.54 2.19
N TYR A 191 26.76 -6.20 1.62
CA TYR A 191 25.73 -7.16 1.22
C TYR A 191 25.92 -7.72 -0.21
N GLY A 192 26.97 -7.31 -0.93
CA GLY A 192 27.23 -7.76 -2.30
C GLY A 192 26.15 -7.36 -3.31
N LEU A 193 25.37 -6.31 -3.02
CA LEU A 193 24.26 -5.88 -3.88
C LEU A 193 24.78 -5.12 -5.10
N GLN A 194 24.43 -5.63 -6.29
CA GLN A 194 24.66 -4.96 -7.56
C GLN A 194 23.38 -4.24 -7.97
N LEU A 195 23.47 -2.93 -8.17
CA LEU A 195 22.34 -2.11 -8.54
C LEU A 195 22.17 -2.11 -10.06
N ASN A 196 21.20 -2.87 -10.56
CA ASN A 196 20.77 -2.83 -11.96
C ASN A 196 19.88 -1.63 -12.27
#